data_AF-A0A8C1WDI2-F1
#
_entry.id   AF-A0A8C1WDI2-F1
#
_cell.length_a   1.000
_cell.length_b   1.000
_cell.length_c   1.000
_cell.angle_alpha   90.00
_cell.angle_beta   90.00
_cell.angle_gamma   90.00
#
_symmetry.space_group_name_H-M   'P 1'
#
loop_
_entity.id
_entity.type
_entity.pdbx_description
1 polymer ?
#
loop_
_entity_poly.entity_id
_entity_poly.type
_entity_poly.pdbx_seq_one_letter_code
_entity_poly.pdbx_strand_id
1 'polypeptide(L)'
;TYDRSEVDSSVMSMVSATSSSSRLLPPKERLREKAFEYCQRLIEQSDRKALKKTDTELQKACIVESVSVMDIICGEDPSYVYRAFPCIKALYGRLNGDLAYARALLPIAQFYLNHSEIVAVDSEAVFCQLFSHCPAEQFNEPMLAFEFVQFCLLNVSVLQDRVTNYRQSFPNLLKFLAWNSSGLIAEFVELLPSLIAPETAIELLHTILDLPCLAAALDLQSACYQASDRTAWDQQGAKVAACLDAFRQPLYRGLFLYILRPEAGTGDTIDRLKMLHEILADMAESPRVVRCAQVVPVLLHVYFNTVTQKADEKMMNQLLLVLLERSSQLYNIKTFNVEVQKVFSTHLQALCKLHPPLIVDQSREILELASSPANIYSKEDFYTHVVWVIGEYLSVSYDPRCTVERITSFFESLEAVLFEITQVRQSASPPSFSPRLITVLMTTLAKLATRSQDLIPRVSLCLSKMRTFACSAIVMTCYSEEDTEEIITRAHELINLLKLPNVAQFVLAPSAGGDGPRWHRDTNASLPQGMRAVSGLLHRHSSFLPT
;
A
#
# COMPACT_ATOMS: atom_id res chain seq x y z
N THR A 1 -73.20 -9.89 28.96
CA THR A 1 -73.92 -10.14 27.69
C THR A 1 -73.84 -8.84 26.90
N TYR A 2 -72.88 -8.74 25.96
CA TYR A 2 -73.06 -8.77 24.48
C TYR A 2 -73.94 -7.57 24.01
N ASP A 3 -73.59 -6.69 23.05
CA ASP A 3 -72.83 -6.74 21.78
C ASP A 3 -72.44 -5.28 21.41
N ARG A 4 -71.22 -4.92 20.98
CA ARG A 4 -70.61 -4.98 19.61
C ARG A 4 -71.54 -4.56 18.44
N SER A 5 -71.29 -3.37 17.89
CA SER A 5 -71.67 -2.99 16.53
C SER A 5 -70.42 -2.80 15.67
N GLU A 6 -70.16 -3.79 14.83
CA GLU A 6 -69.19 -3.75 13.73
C GLU A 6 -69.77 -2.93 12.58
N VAL A 7 -68.98 -1.99 12.05
CA VAL A 7 -69.22 -1.35 10.75
C VAL A 7 -68.06 -1.76 9.85
N ASP A 8 -68.27 -2.85 9.12
CA ASP A 8 -67.44 -3.26 8.00
C ASP A 8 -67.77 -2.34 6.81
N SER A 9 -66.91 -1.35 6.57
CA SER A 9 -66.84 -0.66 5.29
C SER A 9 -65.78 -1.35 4.42
N SER A 10 -66.26 -2.25 3.58
CA SER A 10 -65.51 -2.94 2.53
C SER A 10 -64.88 -1.92 1.57
N VAL A 11 -63.57 -1.72 1.70
CA VAL A 11 -62.76 -1.09 0.65
C VAL A 11 -62.47 -2.17 -0.39
N MET A 12 -63.33 -2.25 -1.41
CA MET A 12 -63.06 -3.05 -2.60
C MET A 12 -61.75 -2.56 -3.24
N SER A 13 -60.72 -3.38 -3.10
CA SER A 13 -59.49 -3.32 -3.88
C SER A 13 -59.85 -3.37 -5.37
N MET A 14 -59.65 -2.25 -6.07
CA MET A 14 -59.70 -2.23 -7.53
C MET A 14 -58.53 -3.04 -8.07
N VAL A 15 -58.77 -4.32 -8.33
CA VAL A 15 -57.91 -5.17 -9.13
C VAL A 15 -57.97 -4.63 -10.56
N SER A 16 -56.93 -3.93 -10.97
CA SER A 16 -56.76 -3.39 -12.32
C SER A 16 -57.03 -4.46 -13.39
N ALA A 17 -57.84 -4.09 -14.38
CA ALA A 17 -58.26 -4.90 -15.52
C ALA A 17 -57.15 -5.25 -16.52
N THR A 18 -55.87 -5.20 -16.12
CA THR A 18 -54.71 -5.68 -16.91
C THR A 18 -54.43 -7.18 -16.69
N SER A 19 -55.09 -7.82 -15.73
CA SER A 19 -54.79 -9.20 -15.32
C SER A 19 -55.13 -10.28 -16.36
N SER A 20 -56.04 -10.02 -17.30
CA SER A 20 -56.47 -11.01 -18.31
C SER A 20 -55.43 -11.24 -19.42
N SER A 21 -54.67 -10.22 -19.81
CA SER A 21 -53.64 -10.33 -20.87
C SER A 21 -52.42 -11.15 -20.42
N SER A 22 -52.02 -11.01 -19.16
CA SER A 22 -50.84 -11.71 -18.62
C SER A 22 -51.00 -13.24 -18.50
N ARG A 23 -52.24 -13.76 -18.54
CA ARG A 23 -52.52 -15.21 -18.48
C ARG A 23 -52.17 -15.93 -19.78
N LEU A 24 -52.00 -15.19 -20.87
CA LEU A 24 -51.70 -15.72 -22.21
C LEU A 24 -50.19 -15.78 -22.50
N LEU A 25 -49.36 -15.21 -21.63
CA LEU A 25 -47.91 -15.25 -21.78
C LEU A 25 -47.35 -16.64 -21.42
N PRO A 26 -46.25 -17.07 -22.08
CA PRO A 26 -45.44 -18.19 -21.63
C PRO A 26 -45.07 -18.08 -20.13
N PRO A 27 -44.93 -19.19 -19.39
CA PRO A 27 -44.68 -19.16 -17.94
C PRO A 27 -43.50 -18.26 -17.51
N LYS A 28 -42.41 -18.23 -18.29
CA LYS A 28 -41.22 -17.40 -18.02
C LYS A 28 -41.53 -15.90 -18.15
N GLU A 29 -42.21 -15.50 -19.23
CA GLU A 29 -42.60 -14.11 -19.49
C GLU A 29 -43.64 -13.63 -18.47
N ARG A 30 -44.61 -14.49 -18.11
CA ARG A 30 -45.58 -14.19 -17.06
C ARG A 30 -44.91 -13.97 -15.70
N LEU A 31 -43.92 -14.78 -15.35
CA LEU A 31 -43.17 -14.62 -14.10
C LEU A 31 -42.42 -13.28 -14.08
N ARG A 32 -41.73 -12.93 -15.18
CA ARG A 32 -41.04 -11.63 -15.31
C ARG A 32 -42.00 -10.46 -15.15
N GLU A 33 -43.13 -10.47 -15.88
CA GLU A 33 -44.12 -9.40 -15.81
C GLU A 33 -44.70 -9.24 -14.40
N LYS A 34 -45.02 -10.35 -13.72
CA LYS A 34 -45.58 -10.30 -12.36
C LYS A 34 -44.55 -9.97 -11.28
N ALA A 35 -43.31 -10.43 -11.43
CA ALA A 35 -42.21 -10.02 -10.56
C ALA A 35 -41.95 -8.51 -10.72
N PHE A 36 -41.91 -8.01 -11.95
CA PHE A 36 -41.73 -6.58 -12.24
C PHE A 36 -42.84 -5.71 -11.62
N GLU A 37 -44.11 -6.06 -11.87
CA GLU A 37 -45.25 -5.36 -11.24
C GLU A 37 -45.19 -5.38 -9.71
N TYR A 38 -44.73 -6.50 -9.13
CA TYR A 38 -44.62 -6.65 -7.69
C TYR A 38 -43.51 -5.78 -7.09
N CYS A 39 -42.32 -5.79 -7.69
CA CYS A 39 -41.20 -4.93 -7.30
C CYS A 39 -41.58 -3.45 -7.37
N GLN A 40 -42.26 -3.02 -8.45
CA GLN A 40 -42.73 -1.64 -8.57
C GLN A 40 -43.69 -1.26 -7.44
N ARG A 41 -44.66 -2.14 -7.11
CA ARG A 41 -45.58 -1.93 -5.98
C ARG A 41 -44.86 -1.86 -4.64
N LEU A 42 -43.84 -2.69 -4.41
CA LEU A 42 -43.06 -2.64 -3.18
C LEU A 42 -42.29 -1.31 -3.05
N ILE A 43 -41.70 -0.83 -4.14
CA ILE A 43 -41.04 0.48 -4.18
C ILE A 43 -42.06 1.59 -3.88
N GLU A 44 -43.23 1.60 -4.50
CA GLU A 44 -44.29 2.58 -4.23
C GLU A 44 -44.79 2.51 -2.77
N GLN A 45 -44.92 1.31 -2.19
CA GLN A 45 -45.34 1.14 -0.80
C GLN A 45 -44.31 1.63 0.21
N SER A 46 -43.02 1.64 -0.17
CA SER A 46 -41.95 2.16 0.67
C SER A 46 -41.97 3.69 0.86
N ASP A 47 -42.86 4.40 0.16
CA ASP A 47 -43.14 5.83 0.40
C ASP A 47 -43.96 6.05 1.68
N ARG A 48 -44.63 5.02 2.18
CA ARG A 48 -45.47 5.13 3.37
C ARG A 48 -44.59 5.25 4.61
N LYS A 49 -44.92 6.21 5.48
CA LYS A 49 -44.25 6.38 6.77
C LYS A 49 -44.38 5.11 7.60
N ALA A 50 -43.25 4.49 7.90
CA ALA A 50 -43.16 3.37 8.83
C ALA A 50 -43.63 3.76 10.24
N LEU A 51 -44.40 2.88 10.89
CA LEU A 51 -44.89 3.08 12.26
C LEU A 51 -43.88 2.61 13.30
N LYS A 52 -43.06 1.60 12.96
CA LYS A 52 -42.04 1.01 13.84
C LYS A 52 -40.68 0.99 13.14
N LYS A 53 -39.61 1.02 13.94
CA LYS A 53 -38.22 0.87 13.44
C LYS A 53 -38.02 -0.40 12.62
N THR A 54 -38.63 -1.52 13.04
CA THR A 54 -38.59 -2.80 12.29
C THR A 54 -39.21 -2.68 10.91
N ASP A 55 -40.27 -1.88 10.77
CA ASP A 55 -40.95 -1.67 9.50
C ASP A 55 -40.08 -0.80 8.57
N THR A 56 -39.35 0.18 9.11
CA THR A 56 -38.35 0.97 8.37
C THR A 56 -37.24 0.08 7.83
N GLU A 57 -36.67 -0.80 8.66
CA GLU A 57 -35.61 -1.73 8.21
C GLU A 57 -36.13 -2.73 7.18
N LEU A 58 -37.37 -3.22 7.34
CA LEU A 58 -38.03 -4.06 6.34
C LEU A 58 -38.24 -3.30 5.02
N GLN A 59 -38.70 -2.05 5.06
CA GLN A 59 -38.86 -1.21 3.86
C GLN A 59 -37.54 -1.04 3.11
N LYS A 60 -36.44 -0.75 3.83
CA LYS A 60 -35.10 -0.66 3.23
C LYS A 60 -34.68 -1.96 2.55
N ALA A 61 -34.87 -3.10 3.23
CA ALA A 61 -34.56 -4.42 2.67
C ALA A 61 -35.42 -4.73 1.43
N CYS A 62 -36.72 -4.41 1.46
CA CYS A 62 -37.61 -4.57 0.31
C CYS A 62 -37.20 -3.70 -0.88
N ILE A 63 -36.71 -2.47 -0.64
CA ILE A 63 -36.17 -1.62 -1.71
C ILE A 63 -34.95 -2.29 -2.35
N VAL A 64 -33.97 -2.70 -1.54
CA VAL A 64 -32.75 -3.37 -2.02
C VAL A 64 -33.10 -4.55 -2.91
N GLU A 65 -33.95 -5.46 -2.42
CA GLU A 65 -34.36 -6.65 -3.16
C GLU A 65 -35.16 -6.31 -4.42
N SER A 66 -36.09 -5.35 -4.34
CA SER A 66 -36.92 -4.96 -5.49
C SER A 66 -36.09 -4.39 -6.62
N VAL A 67 -35.11 -3.54 -6.31
CA VAL A 67 -34.22 -2.96 -7.33
C VAL A 67 -33.33 -4.05 -7.94
N SER A 68 -32.76 -4.95 -7.14
CA SER A 68 -31.95 -6.07 -7.62
C SER A 68 -32.75 -7.01 -8.55
N VAL A 69 -33.99 -7.34 -8.19
CA VAL A 69 -34.85 -8.17 -9.06
C VAL A 69 -35.20 -7.43 -10.35
N MET A 70 -35.47 -6.12 -10.28
CA MET A 70 -35.72 -5.31 -11.49
C MET A 70 -34.49 -5.24 -12.40
N ASP A 71 -33.28 -5.14 -11.84
CA ASP A 71 -32.02 -5.19 -12.59
C ASP A 71 -31.86 -6.51 -13.34
N ILE A 72 -32.10 -7.64 -12.66
CA ILE A 72 -32.07 -8.98 -13.28
C ILE A 72 -33.10 -9.09 -14.40
N ILE A 73 -34.33 -8.63 -14.18
CA ILE A 73 -35.40 -8.67 -15.20
C ILE A 73 -34.99 -7.83 -16.43
N CYS A 74 -34.42 -6.65 -16.22
CA CYS A 74 -33.97 -5.77 -17.31
C CYS A 74 -32.77 -6.35 -18.08
N GLY A 75 -31.86 -7.04 -17.39
CA GLY A 75 -30.76 -7.76 -18.04
C GLY A 75 -31.22 -8.94 -18.87
N GLU A 76 -32.26 -9.64 -18.43
CA GLU A 76 -32.87 -10.78 -19.13
C GLU A 76 -33.77 -10.36 -20.31
N ASP A 77 -34.37 -9.18 -20.25
CA ASP A 77 -35.24 -8.60 -21.28
C ASP A 77 -35.14 -7.05 -21.29
N PRO A 78 -34.37 -6.47 -22.23
CA PRO A 78 -34.16 -5.02 -22.30
C PRO A 78 -35.42 -4.19 -22.53
N SER A 79 -36.53 -4.80 -22.97
CA SER A 79 -37.80 -4.07 -23.15
C SER A 79 -38.36 -3.51 -21.83
N TYR A 80 -37.98 -4.08 -20.70
CA TYR A 80 -38.35 -3.61 -19.36
C TYR A 80 -37.58 -2.36 -18.92
N VAL A 81 -36.42 -2.06 -19.52
CA VAL A 81 -35.56 -0.95 -19.08
C VAL A 81 -36.32 0.38 -19.13
N TYR A 82 -37.00 0.70 -20.23
CA TYR A 82 -37.77 1.94 -20.37
C TYR A 82 -38.93 2.05 -19.37
N ARG A 83 -39.47 0.90 -18.91
CA ARG A 83 -40.53 0.85 -17.89
C ARG A 83 -39.97 0.99 -16.48
N ALA A 84 -38.79 0.42 -16.22
CA ALA A 84 -38.11 0.42 -14.94
C ALA A 84 -37.52 1.80 -14.60
N PHE A 85 -36.91 2.44 -15.59
CA PHE A 85 -36.06 3.61 -15.37
C PHE A 85 -36.77 4.79 -14.68
N PRO A 86 -38.02 5.17 -15.05
CA PRO A 86 -38.73 6.24 -14.34
C PRO A 86 -38.94 5.94 -12.86
N CYS A 87 -39.25 4.68 -12.51
CA CYS A 87 -39.43 4.23 -11.13
C CYS A 87 -38.10 4.30 -10.35
N ILE A 88 -37.01 3.76 -10.93
CA ILE A 88 -35.69 3.77 -10.29
C ILE A 88 -35.13 5.20 -10.15
N LYS A 89 -35.35 6.06 -11.15
CA LYS A 89 -34.93 7.46 -11.11
C LYS A 89 -35.67 8.25 -10.03
N ALA A 90 -36.98 8.07 -9.92
CA ALA A 90 -37.78 8.69 -8.87
C ALA A 90 -37.35 8.18 -7.47
N LEU A 91 -37.09 6.88 -7.34
CA LEU A 91 -36.57 6.28 -6.12
C LEU A 91 -35.21 6.88 -5.73
N TYR A 92 -34.25 6.95 -6.66
CA TYR A 92 -32.95 7.56 -6.40
C TYR A 92 -33.09 9.02 -5.93
N GLY A 93 -33.91 9.84 -6.62
CA GLY A 93 -34.14 11.23 -6.23
C GLY A 93 -34.74 11.39 -4.83
N ARG A 94 -35.48 10.39 -4.34
CA ARG A 94 -36.00 10.35 -2.97
C ARG A 94 -34.96 9.93 -1.94
N LEU A 95 -34.09 8.96 -2.28
CA LEU A 95 -33.18 8.35 -1.31
C LEU A 95 -31.81 9.03 -1.22
N ASN A 96 -31.36 9.72 -2.27
CA ASN A 96 -29.94 10.11 -2.37
C ASN A 96 -29.45 11.01 -1.22
N GLY A 97 -30.33 11.84 -0.63
CA GLY A 97 -29.99 12.77 0.44
C GLY A 97 -30.02 12.18 1.85
N ASP A 98 -30.50 10.94 2.02
CA ASP A 98 -30.63 10.30 3.32
C ASP A 98 -29.71 9.07 3.41
N LEU A 99 -28.62 9.24 4.16
CA LEU A 99 -27.61 8.21 4.37
C LEU A 99 -28.14 6.96 5.08
N ALA A 100 -29.30 7.03 5.74
CA ALA A 100 -29.96 5.85 6.30
C ALA A 100 -30.35 4.82 5.21
N TYR A 101 -30.37 5.23 3.94
CA TYR A 101 -30.63 4.39 2.77
C TYR A 101 -29.36 4.06 1.96
N ALA A 102 -28.16 4.29 2.49
CA ALA A 102 -26.91 4.04 1.75
C ALA A 102 -26.82 2.64 1.13
N ARG A 103 -27.27 1.59 1.83
CA ARG A 103 -27.32 0.22 1.30
C ARG A 103 -28.28 0.06 0.10
N ALA A 104 -29.37 0.83 0.05
CA ALA A 104 -30.30 0.83 -1.08
C ALA A 104 -29.75 1.59 -2.30
N LEU A 105 -28.78 2.50 -2.10
CA LEU A 105 -28.12 3.20 -3.21
C LEU A 105 -27.20 2.28 -4.03
N LEU A 106 -26.65 1.21 -3.43
CA LEU A 106 -25.79 0.25 -4.15
C LEU A 106 -26.52 -0.50 -5.28
N PRO A 107 -27.66 -1.19 -5.07
CA PRO A 107 -28.38 -1.84 -6.16
C PRO A 107 -28.96 -0.83 -7.16
N ILE A 108 -29.28 0.40 -6.73
CA ILE A 108 -29.65 1.49 -7.65
C ILE A 108 -28.46 1.82 -8.55
N ALA A 109 -27.26 2.01 -7.98
CA ALA A 109 -26.06 2.28 -8.76
C ALA A 109 -25.71 1.13 -9.71
N GLN A 110 -25.89 -0.13 -9.28
CA GLN A 110 -25.77 -1.30 -10.17
C GLN A 110 -26.76 -1.22 -11.35
N PHE A 111 -28.01 -0.87 -11.10
CA PHE A 111 -29.01 -0.71 -12.14
C PHE A 111 -28.61 0.39 -13.16
N TYR A 112 -28.11 1.54 -12.67
CA TYR A 112 -27.58 2.58 -13.55
C TYR A 112 -26.36 2.10 -14.34
N LEU A 113 -25.43 1.38 -13.71
CA LEU A 113 -24.23 0.86 -14.36
C LEU A 113 -24.57 -0.09 -15.52
N ASN A 114 -25.60 -0.92 -15.34
CA ASN A 114 -26.03 -1.91 -16.32
C ASN A 114 -26.88 -1.32 -17.45
N HIS A 115 -27.78 -0.36 -17.15
CA HIS A 115 -28.87 0.00 -18.07
C HIS A 115 -28.92 1.47 -18.52
N SER A 116 -28.13 2.36 -17.93
CA SER A 116 -28.20 3.81 -18.23
C SER A 116 -27.90 4.17 -19.69
N GLU A 117 -26.99 3.44 -20.33
CA GLU A 117 -26.65 3.64 -21.74
C GLU A 117 -27.84 3.35 -22.68
N ILE A 118 -28.64 2.32 -22.37
CA ILE A 118 -29.80 1.90 -23.17
C ILE A 118 -30.85 3.03 -23.27
N VAL A 119 -30.96 3.82 -22.20
CA VAL A 119 -31.89 4.95 -22.11
C VAL A 119 -31.22 6.31 -22.34
N ALA A 120 -29.93 6.32 -22.69
CA ALA A 120 -29.12 7.53 -22.87
C ALA A 120 -29.22 8.50 -21.67
N VAL A 121 -29.23 7.96 -20.44
CA VAL A 121 -29.24 8.76 -19.22
C VAL A 121 -27.83 8.85 -18.66
N ASP A 122 -27.39 10.07 -18.39
CA ASP A 122 -26.14 10.30 -17.68
C ASP A 122 -26.27 9.87 -16.21
N SER A 123 -25.40 8.95 -15.80
CA SER A 123 -25.33 8.38 -14.46
C SER A 123 -24.17 8.93 -13.63
N GLU A 124 -23.34 9.84 -14.16
CA GLU A 124 -22.13 10.33 -13.49
C GLU A 124 -22.43 10.90 -12.10
N ALA A 125 -23.49 11.73 -11.98
CA ALA A 125 -23.91 12.30 -10.71
C ALA A 125 -24.24 11.23 -9.64
N VAL A 126 -24.76 10.07 -10.03
CA VAL A 126 -25.06 8.95 -9.12
C VAL A 126 -23.78 8.42 -8.50
N PHE A 127 -22.76 8.16 -9.34
CA PHE A 127 -21.48 7.64 -8.87
C PHE A 127 -20.65 8.68 -8.12
N CYS A 128 -20.66 9.94 -8.56
CA CYS A 128 -20.05 11.05 -7.82
C CYS A 128 -20.62 11.15 -6.40
N GLN A 129 -21.94 11.10 -6.24
CA GLN A 129 -22.54 11.14 -4.92
C GLN A 129 -22.22 9.88 -4.10
N LEU A 130 -22.31 8.70 -4.72
CA LEU A 130 -22.10 7.41 -4.06
C LEU A 130 -20.67 7.30 -3.52
N PHE A 131 -19.65 7.54 -4.35
CA PHE A 131 -18.24 7.42 -3.94
C PHE A 131 -17.76 8.56 -3.03
N SER A 132 -18.41 9.72 -3.05
CA SER A 132 -18.03 10.85 -2.20
C SER A 132 -18.70 10.83 -0.81
N HIS A 133 -20.03 10.65 -0.73
CA HIS A 133 -20.76 10.82 0.53
C HIS A 133 -20.80 9.54 1.37
N CYS A 134 -21.09 8.40 0.72
CA CYS A 134 -21.30 7.15 1.44
C CYS A 134 -20.05 6.69 2.21
N PRO A 135 -18.86 6.59 1.60
CA PRO A 135 -17.65 6.25 2.36
C PRO A 135 -17.21 7.34 3.34
N ALA A 136 -17.53 8.61 3.09
CA ALA A 136 -17.12 9.70 3.98
C ALA A 136 -17.88 9.73 5.30
N GLU A 137 -19.15 9.31 5.29
CA GLU A 137 -20.05 9.45 6.44
C GLU A 137 -20.54 8.12 7.03
N GLN A 138 -20.46 7.03 6.27
CA GLN A 138 -20.92 5.69 6.70
C GLN A 138 -19.78 4.66 6.71
N PHE A 139 -18.52 5.10 6.78
CA PHE A 139 -17.36 4.20 6.87
C PHE A 139 -17.43 3.24 8.07
N ASN A 140 -18.18 3.62 9.11
CA ASN A 140 -18.30 2.90 10.36
C ASN A 140 -19.31 1.74 10.32
N GLU A 141 -20.09 1.60 9.25
CA GLU A 141 -21.07 0.53 9.06
C GLU A 141 -20.44 -0.69 8.37
N PRO A 142 -20.13 -1.79 9.07
CA PRO A 142 -19.30 -2.87 8.52
C PRO A 142 -19.95 -3.61 7.34
N MET A 143 -21.27 -3.82 7.40
CA MET A 143 -22.00 -4.50 6.34
C MET A 143 -22.00 -3.68 5.05
N LEU A 144 -22.25 -2.37 5.17
CA LEU A 144 -22.21 -1.45 4.02
C LEU A 144 -20.80 -1.38 3.43
N ALA A 145 -19.77 -1.28 4.27
CA ALA A 145 -18.39 -1.26 3.83
C ALA A 145 -18.04 -2.51 2.99
N PHE A 146 -18.45 -3.70 3.46
CA PHE A 146 -18.27 -4.94 2.73
C PHE A 146 -19.04 -4.96 1.41
N GLU A 147 -20.34 -4.65 1.42
CA GLU A 147 -21.17 -4.61 0.21
C GLU A 147 -20.66 -3.59 -0.82
N PHE A 148 -20.16 -2.45 -0.38
CA PHE A 148 -19.61 -1.40 -1.25
C PHE A 148 -18.32 -1.88 -1.93
N VAL A 149 -17.42 -2.51 -1.16
CA VAL A 149 -16.17 -3.05 -1.71
C VAL A 149 -16.47 -4.22 -2.67
N GLN A 150 -17.43 -5.08 -2.33
CA GLN A 150 -17.90 -6.14 -3.24
C GLN A 150 -18.53 -5.59 -4.52
N PHE A 151 -19.35 -4.54 -4.42
CA PHE A 151 -19.87 -3.81 -5.59
C PHE A 151 -18.72 -3.31 -6.47
N CYS A 152 -17.65 -2.77 -5.89
CA CYS A 152 -16.47 -2.35 -6.65
C CYS A 152 -15.77 -3.54 -7.32
N LEU A 153 -15.52 -4.63 -6.59
CA LEU A 153 -14.84 -5.82 -7.09
C LEU A 153 -15.59 -6.49 -8.25
N LEU A 154 -16.92 -6.61 -8.14
CA LEU A 154 -17.76 -7.22 -9.17
C LEU A 154 -17.83 -6.38 -10.45
N ASN A 155 -17.56 -5.07 -10.36
CA ASN A 155 -17.71 -4.13 -11.47
C ASN A 155 -16.39 -3.42 -11.87
N VAL A 156 -15.22 -3.93 -11.46
CA VAL A 156 -13.92 -3.25 -11.64
C VAL A 156 -13.70 -2.71 -13.05
N SER A 157 -13.88 -3.55 -14.08
CA SER A 157 -13.66 -3.14 -15.48
C SER A 157 -14.58 -2.00 -15.90
N VAL A 158 -15.88 -2.13 -15.60
CA VAL A 158 -16.87 -1.13 -15.97
C VAL A 158 -16.66 0.17 -15.20
N LEU A 159 -16.33 0.10 -13.91
CA LEU A 159 -16.02 1.28 -13.10
C LEU A 159 -14.78 2.01 -13.60
N GLN A 160 -13.73 1.28 -13.96
CA GLN A 160 -12.51 1.86 -14.50
C GLN A 160 -12.70 2.56 -15.85
N ASP A 161 -13.64 2.07 -16.66
CA ASP A 161 -13.90 2.57 -18.01
C ASP A 161 -14.96 3.69 -18.03
N ARG A 162 -16.02 3.57 -17.21
CA ARG A 162 -17.22 4.42 -17.29
C ARG A 162 -17.39 5.38 -16.12
N VAL A 163 -16.75 5.13 -14.97
CA VAL A 163 -16.90 5.97 -13.78
C VAL A 163 -15.63 6.79 -13.57
N THR A 164 -15.69 8.04 -14.01
CA THR A 164 -14.57 9.00 -14.06
C THR A 164 -13.86 9.14 -12.70
N ASN A 165 -14.63 9.29 -11.63
CA ASN A 165 -14.11 9.51 -10.28
C ASN A 165 -13.72 8.23 -9.54
N TYR A 166 -13.90 7.02 -10.11
CA TYR A 166 -13.65 5.76 -9.41
C TYR A 166 -12.22 5.67 -8.87
N ARG A 167 -11.23 5.87 -9.73
CA ARG A 167 -9.81 5.81 -9.33
C ARG A 167 -9.45 6.95 -8.36
N GLN A 168 -10.06 8.12 -8.52
CA GLN A 168 -9.86 9.26 -7.63
C GLN A 168 -10.51 9.06 -6.25
N SER A 169 -11.42 8.10 -6.11
CA SER A 169 -12.15 7.88 -4.85
C SER A 169 -11.39 7.02 -3.83
N PHE A 170 -10.14 6.62 -4.12
CA PHE A 170 -9.36 5.78 -3.20
C PHE A 170 -9.21 6.35 -1.77
N PRO A 171 -9.10 7.68 -1.52
CA PRO A 171 -9.00 8.17 -0.14
C PRO A 171 -10.24 7.80 0.68
N ASN A 172 -11.42 7.91 0.07
CA ASN A 172 -12.69 7.54 0.68
C ASN A 172 -12.86 6.03 0.81
N LEU A 173 -12.50 5.26 -0.22
CA LEU A 173 -12.54 3.79 -0.13
C LEU A 173 -11.64 3.29 1.01
N LEU A 174 -10.44 3.86 1.17
CA LEU A 174 -9.53 3.50 2.25
C LEU A 174 -10.08 3.83 3.65
N LYS A 175 -11.10 4.68 3.80
CA LYS A 175 -11.81 4.88 5.08
C LYS A 175 -12.54 3.61 5.53
N PHE A 176 -13.15 2.87 4.60
CA PHE A 176 -13.76 1.58 4.90
C PHE A 176 -12.73 0.60 5.44
N LEU A 177 -11.57 0.53 4.80
CA LEU A 177 -10.47 -0.33 5.26
C LEU A 177 -9.92 0.13 6.61
N ALA A 178 -9.69 1.43 6.78
CA ALA A 178 -9.16 1.99 8.02
C ALA A 178 -10.07 1.68 9.21
N TRP A 179 -11.39 1.73 9.01
CA TRP A 179 -12.35 1.40 10.06
C TRP A 179 -12.59 -0.10 10.23
N ASN A 180 -12.67 -0.87 9.15
CA ASN A 180 -13.09 -2.28 9.18
C ASN A 180 -11.95 -3.24 8.79
N SER A 181 -10.71 -2.89 9.12
CA SER A 181 -9.48 -3.54 8.63
C SER A 181 -9.46 -5.07 8.77
N SER A 182 -10.00 -5.60 9.86
CA SER A 182 -10.01 -7.05 10.14
C SER A 182 -10.90 -7.85 9.17
N GLY A 183 -11.91 -7.21 8.58
CA GLY A 183 -12.89 -7.85 7.70
C GLY A 183 -12.80 -7.47 6.23
N LEU A 184 -11.88 -6.57 5.86
CA LEU A 184 -11.78 -6.04 4.48
C LEU A 184 -10.39 -6.20 3.84
N ILE A 185 -9.41 -6.75 4.56
CA ILE A 185 -8.04 -6.84 4.04
C ILE A 185 -7.96 -7.69 2.76
N ALA A 186 -8.67 -8.81 2.70
CA ALA A 186 -8.63 -9.72 1.55
C ALA A 186 -9.22 -9.04 0.31
N GLU A 187 -10.34 -8.36 0.50
CA GLU A 187 -11.05 -7.63 -0.53
C GLU A 187 -10.23 -6.43 -1.04
N PHE A 188 -9.51 -5.72 -0.16
CA PHE A 188 -8.63 -4.63 -0.57
C PHE A 188 -7.34 -5.10 -1.26
N VAL A 189 -6.84 -6.29 -0.94
CA VAL A 189 -5.73 -6.89 -1.69
C VAL A 189 -6.13 -7.13 -3.15
N GLU A 190 -7.39 -7.53 -3.39
CA GLU A 190 -7.94 -7.71 -4.74
C GLU A 190 -8.32 -6.39 -5.42
N LEU A 191 -8.87 -5.43 -4.65
CA LEU A 191 -9.35 -4.15 -5.19
C LEU A 191 -8.21 -3.19 -5.54
N LEU A 192 -7.17 -3.11 -4.70
CA LEU A 192 -6.11 -2.10 -4.77
C LEU A 192 -5.46 -1.96 -6.17
N PRO A 193 -5.14 -3.04 -6.90
CA PRO A 193 -4.57 -2.95 -8.25
C PRO A 193 -5.41 -2.11 -9.23
N SER A 194 -6.73 -2.08 -9.05
CA SER A 194 -7.64 -1.32 -9.92
C SER A 194 -7.67 0.18 -9.65
N LEU A 195 -7.26 0.60 -8.44
CA LEU A 195 -7.24 2.00 -8.01
C LEU A 195 -5.97 2.74 -8.46
N ILE A 196 -4.94 2.01 -8.87
CA ILE A 196 -3.65 2.59 -9.29
C ILE A 196 -3.84 3.24 -10.68
N ALA A 197 -3.77 4.57 -10.72
CA ALA A 197 -3.72 5.39 -11.92
C ALA A 197 -2.35 6.08 -12.05
N PRO A 198 -1.80 6.27 -13.26
CA PRO A 198 -0.53 6.99 -13.44
C PRO A 198 -0.50 8.38 -12.79
N GLU A 199 -1.63 9.09 -12.80
CA GLU A 199 -1.73 10.47 -12.31
C GLU A 199 -1.76 10.56 -10.78
N THR A 200 -2.20 9.49 -10.10
CA THR A 200 -2.41 9.48 -8.64
C THR A 200 -1.67 8.35 -7.93
N ALA A 201 -0.80 7.61 -8.61
CA ALA A 201 -0.09 6.47 -8.04
C ALA A 201 0.76 6.88 -6.81
N ILE A 202 1.50 7.98 -6.94
CA ILE A 202 2.32 8.52 -5.84
C ILE A 202 1.44 8.93 -4.65
N GLU A 203 0.34 9.63 -4.91
CA GLU A 203 -0.62 10.01 -3.86
C GLU A 203 -1.24 8.79 -3.16
N LEU A 204 -1.56 7.74 -3.91
CA LEU A 204 -2.05 6.48 -3.36
C LEU A 204 -0.99 5.79 -2.50
N LEU A 205 0.29 5.78 -2.90
CA LEU A 205 1.39 5.27 -2.09
C LEU A 205 1.48 6.00 -0.75
N HIS A 206 1.44 7.33 -0.74
CA HIS A 206 1.42 8.12 0.49
C HIS A 206 0.19 7.80 1.35
N THR A 207 -0.99 7.67 0.73
CA THR A 207 -2.24 7.38 1.44
C THR A 207 -2.24 5.97 2.07
N ILE A 208 -1.60 4.98 1.43
CA ILE A 208 -1.37 3.65 2.02
C ILE A 208 -0.42 3.77 3.23
N LEU A 209 0.70 4.50 3.09
CA LEU A 209 1.66 4.69 4.19
C LEU A 209 1.03 5.41 5.39
N ASP A 210 0.12 6.35 5.13
CA ASP A 210 -0.57 7.16 6.14
C ASP A 210 -1.90 6.56 6.61
N LEU A 211 -2.23 5.32 6.22
CA LEU A 211 -3.44 4.61 6.66
C LEU A 211 -3.60 4.58 8.21
N PRO A 212 -2.54 4.43 9.02
CA PRO A 212 -2.66 4.55 10.47
C PRO A 212 -3.06 5.96 10.92
N CYS A 213 -2.59 7.01 10.24
CA CYS A 213 -3.00 8.39 10.52
C CYS A 213 -4.46 8.63 10.12
N LEU A 214 -4.90 8.05 8.99
CA LEU A 214 -6.30 8.07 8.59
C LEU A 214 -7.20 7.43 9.66
N ALA A 215 -6.82 6.25 10.17
CA ALA A 215 -7.56 5.58 11.24
C ALA A 215 -7.68 6.46 12.50
N ALA A 216 -6.58 7.10 12.93
CA ALA A 216 -6.59 8.02 14.06
C ALA A 216 -7.51 9.22 13.81
N ALA A 217 -7.45 9.82 12.62
CA ALA A 217 -8.30 10.96 12.25
C ALA A 217 -9.79 10.58 12.23
N LEU A 218 -10.15 9.38 11.74
CA LEU A 218 -11.52 8.87 11.77
C LEU A 218 -12.03 8.64 13.19
N ASP A 219 -11.19 8.11 14.09
CA ASP A 219 -11.56 7.95 15.50
C ASP A 219 -11.86 9.32 16.16
N LEU A 220 -11.04 10.34 15.88
CA LEU A 220 -11.27 11.71 16.35
C LEU A 220 -12.54 12.33 15.75
N GLN A 221 -12.79 12.11 14.46
CA GLN A 221 -14.00 12.57 13.77
C GLN A 221 -15.25 11.93 14.40
N SER A 222 -15.25 10.60 14.59
CA SER A 222 -16.36 9.88 15.23
C SER A 222 -16.61 10.35 16.66
N ALA A 223 -15.56 10.54 17.45
CA ALA A 223 -15.69 11.03 18.82
C ALA A 223 -16.25 12.46 18.90
N CYS A 224 -16.02 13.31 17.90
CA CYS A 224 -16.64 14.64 17.83
C CYS A 224 -18.15 14.56 17.57
N TYR A 225 -18.62 13.63 16.73
CA TYR A 225 -20.05 13.44 16.50
C TYR A 225 -20.78 12.82 17.69
N GLN A 226 -20.11 11.95 18.45
CA GLN A 226 -20.69 11.26 19.62
C GLN A 226 -20.59 12.05 20.94
N ALA A 227 -19.98 13.24 20.94
CA ALA A 227 -19.74 14.04 22.14
C ALA A 227 -21.01 14.55 22.87
N SER A 228 -22.21 14.23 22.40
CA SER A 228 -23.48 14.51 23.09
C SER A 228 -23.80 13.54 24.25
N ASP A 229 -23.19 12.35 24.30
CA ASP A 229 -23.39 11.37 25.38
C ASP A 229 -22.04 10.96 25.99
N ARG A 230 -21.71 11.49 27.18
CA ARG A 230 -20.46 11.14 27.87
C ARG A 230 -20.71 10.47 29.22
N THR A 231 -20.31 9.21 29.31
CA THR A 231 -19.72 8.62 30.52
C THR A 231 -18.69 7.56 30.09
N ALA A 232 -17.53 7.54 30.76
CA ALA A 232 -16.47 6.51 30.73
C ALA A 232 -15.28 6.70 29.77
N TRP A 233 -14.41 7.68 30.05
CA TRP A 233 -13.02 7.67 29.58
C TRP A 233 -12.08 8.02 30.75
N ASP A 234 -11.73 7.02 31.56
CA ASP A 234 -10.68 7.14 32.61
C ASP A 234 -9.27 7.13 31.98
N GLN A 235 -8.34 7.86 32.60
CA GLN A 235 -6.87 8.01 32.39
C GLN A 235 -6.33 8.11 30.94
N GLN A 236 -6.71 7.23 30.02
CA GLN A 236 -6.51 7.36 28.57
C GLN A 236 -7.34 8.51 27.97
N GLY A 237 -8.40 8.95 28.66
CA GLY A 237 -9.27 10.06 28.25
C GLY A 237 -8.56 11.42 28.14
N ALA A 238 -7.51 11.66 28.94
CA ALA A 238 -6.79 12.95 28.91
C ALA A 238 -5.89 13.10 27.68
N LYS A 239 -5.24 12.01 27.24
CA LYS A 239 -4.39 11.97 26.04
C LYS A 239 -5.20 12.15 24.76
N VAL A 240 -6.31 11.41 24.65
CA VAL A 240 -7.22 11.55 23.50
C VAL A 240 -7.91 12.91 23.49
N ALA A 241 -8.12 13.54 24.65
CA ALA A 241 -8.64 14.92 24.72
C ALA A 241 -7.71 15.94 24.03
N ALA A 242 -6.39 15.82 24.18
CA ALA A 242 -5.44 16.72 23.51
C ALA A 242 -5.49 16.58 21.97
N CYS A 243 -5.57 15.34 21.46
CA CYS A 243 -5.75 15.09 20.03
C CYS A 243 -7.09 15.64 19.51
N LEU A 244 -8.17 15.50 20.29
CA LEU A 244 -9.48 16.07 19.95
C LEU A 244 -9.49 17.59 19.95
N ASP A 245 -8.78 18.22 20.88
CA ASP A 245 -8.62 19.67 20.90
C ASP A 245 -7.83 20.14 19.68
N ALA A 246 -6.74 19.45 19.33
CA ALA A 246 -5.99 19.74 18.12
C ALA A 246 -6.83 19.54 16.84
N PHE A 247 -7.68 18.52 16.79
CA PHE A 247 -8.62 18.29 15.67
C PHE A 247 -9.55 19.50 15.43
N ARG A 248 -9.91 20.22 16.49
CA ARG A 248 -10.79 21.40 16.45
C ARG A 248 -10.03 22.70 16.17
N GLN A 249 -8.71 22.71 16.31
CA GLN A 249 -7.91 23.93 16.16
C GLN A 249 -7.77 24.34 14.69
N PRO A 250 -8.03 25.62 14.34
CA PRO A 250 -7.88 26.11 12.96
C PRO A 250 -6.49 25.92 12.38
N LEU A 251 -5.45 25.94 13.22
CA LEU A 251 -4.04 25.77 12.82
C LEU A 251 -3.79 24.43 12.11
N TYR A 252 -4.49 23.37 12.54
CA TYR A 252 -4.29 22.01 12.04
C TYR A 252 -5.37 21.57 11.04
N ARG A 253 -6.36 22.43 10.78
CA ARG A 253 -7.50 22.12 9.92
C ARG A 253 -7.08 21.63 8.53
N GLY A 254 -6.05 22.22 7.93
CA GLY A 254 -5.54 21.80 6.62
C GLY A 254 -5.05 20.35 6.61
N LEU A 255 -4.38 19.90 7.68
CA LEU A 255 -3.87 18.53 7.80
C LEU A 255 -5.04 17.53 7.87
N PHE A 256 -6.05 17.83 8.68
CA PHE A 256 -7.22 16.97 8.83
C PHE A 256 -8.11 16.97 7.58
N LEU A 257 -8.28 18.11 6.91
CA LEU A 257 -8.98 18.17 5.63
C LEU A 257 -8.28 17.35 4.55
N TYR A 258 -6.94 17.37 4.52
CA TYR A 258 -6.20 16.56 3.56
C TYR A 258 -6.31 15.07 3.85
N ILE A 259 -6.06 14.61 5.09
CA ILE A 259 -6.09 13.18 5.41
C ILE A 259 -7.51 12.60 5.28
N LEU A 260 -8.55 13.40 5.57
CA LEU A 260 -9.96 13.00 5.46
C LEU A 260 -10.60 13.36 4.11
N ARG A 261 -9.84 13.80 3.11
CA ARG A 261 -10.36 14.24 1.81
C ARG A 261 -11.20 13.13 1.13
N PRO A 262 -12.24 13.51 0.37
CA PRO A 262 -13.10 12.53 -0.29
C PRO A 262 -12.47 11.93 -1.55
N GLU A 263 -11.63 12.70 -2.23
CA GLU A 263 -11.06 12.38 -3.53
C GLU A 263 -9.58 12.75 -3.61
N ALA A 264 -8.90 12.08 -4.54
CA ALA A 264 -7.51 12.31 -4.89
C ALA A 264 -7.35 13.52 -5.83
N GLY A 265 -6.11 13.90 -6.13
CA GLY A 265 -5.80 15.01 -7.02
C GLY A 265 -5.54 16.34 -6.31
N THR A 266 -5.50 16.35 -4.98
CA THR A 266 -5.20 17.56 -4.18
C THR A 266 -3.70 17.77 -3.91
N GLY A 267 -2.85 16.80 -4.29
CA GLY A 267 -1.40 16.85 -4.09
C GLY A 267 -0.81 15.47 -3.76
N ASP A 268 0.52 15.35 -3.80
CA ASP A 268 1.21 14.07 -3.60
C ASP A 268 1.23 13.62 -2.13
N THR A 269 1.47 14.55 -1.20
CA THR A 269 1.64 14.25 0.23
C THR A 269 1.21 15.42 1.13
N ILE A 270 1.16 15.17 2.45
CA ILE A 270 0.81 16.17 3.47
C ILE A 270 1.97 17.14 3.69
N ASP A 271 1.78 18.41 3.29
CA ASP A 271 2.68 19.51 3.63
C ASP A 271 2.69 19.69 5.16
N ARG A 272 3.79 19.31 5.82
CA ARG A 272 3.98 19.19 7.30
C ARG A 272 3.49 17.90 7.96
N LEU A 273 3.65 16.76 7.30
CA LEU A 273 3.33 15.44 7.86
C LEU A 273 3.91 15.16 9.26
N LYS A 274 5.12 15.64 9.59
CA LYS A 274 5.69 15.51 10.95
C LYS A 274 4.80 16.15 12.02
N MET A 275 4.21 17.31 11.74
CA MET A 275 3.28 17.99 12.63
C MET A 275 2.01 17.14 12.85
N LEU A 276 1.50 16.51 11.78
CA LEU A 276 0.37 15.59 11.91
C LEU A 276 0.74 14.40 12.83
N HIS A 277 1.93 13.80 12.67
CA HIS A 277 2.38 12.72 13.53
C HIS A 277 2.48 13.14 15.00
N GLU A 278 2.99 14.34 15.28
CA GLU A 278 3.11 14.89 16.63
C GLU A 278 1.73 15.08 17.27
N ILE A 279 0.78 15.66 16.53
CA ILE A 279 -0.59 15.88 17.01
C ILE A 279 -1.31 14.56 17.29
N LEU A 280 -1.06 13.56 16.45
CA LEU A 280 -1.68 12.25 16.59
C LEU A 280 -0.91 11.32 17.53
N ALA A 281 0.22 11.71 18.12
CA ALA A 281 1.13 10.78 18.81
C ALA A 281 0.44 9.89 19.87
N ASP A 282 -0.51 10.45 20.62
CA ASP A 282 -1.27 9.75 21.65
C ASP A 282 -2.28 8.70 21.11
N MET A 283 -2.56 8.70 19.80
CA MET A 283 -3.41 7.72 19.13
C MET A 283 -2.64 6.49 18.63
N ALA A 284 -1.31 6.48 18.70
CA ALA A 284 -0.43 5.47 18.09
C ALA A 284 -0.69 4.05 18.62
N GLU A 285 -1.15 3.93 19.86
CA GLU A 285 -1.46 2.65 20.52
C GLU A 285 -2.92 2.24 20.40
N SER A 286 -3.77 3.07 19.77
CA SER A 286 -5.18 2.73 19.62
C SER A 286 -5.33 1.46 18.75
N PRO A 287 -6.25 0.53 19.09
CA PRO A 287 -6.34 -0.75 18.41
C PRO A 287 -6.50 -0.64 16.90
N ARG A 288 -7.32 0.31 16.43
CA ARG A 288 -7.57 0.53 15.01
C ARG A 288 -6.32 1.01 14.26
N VAL A 289 -5.59 1.96 14.85
CA VAL A 289 -4.35 2.49 14.30
C VAL A 289 -3.27 1.41 14.21
N VAL A 290 -3.11 0.61 15.26
CA VAL A 290 -2.17 -0.53 15.27
C VAL A 290 -2.57 -1.56 14.21
N ARG A 291 -3.87 -1.84 14.04
CA ARG A 291 -4.33 -2.76 12.99
C ARG A 291 -4.07 -2.22 11.59
N CYS A 292 -4.30 -0.94 11.34
CA CYS A 292 -3.97 -0.33 10.05
C CYS A 292 -2.47 -0.43 9.77
N ALA A 293 -1.60 -0.18 10.77
CA ALA A 293 -0.16 -0.34 10.64
C ALA A 293 0.27 -1.76 10.27
N GLN A 294 -0.46 -2.80 10.73
CA GLN A 294 -0.23 -4.20 10.34
C GLN A 294 -0.67 -4.51 8.91
N VAL A 295 -1.68 -3.80 8.39
CA VAL A 295 -2.21 -3.98 7.03
C VAL A 295 -1.31 -3.34 5.98
N VAL A 296 -0.71 -2.19 6.29
CA VAL A 296 0.10 -1.40 5.34
C VAL A 296 1.19 -2.21 4.62
N PRO A 297 2.04 -3.02 5.29
CA PRO A 297 3.06 -3.82 4.59
C PRO A 297 2.48 -4.74 3.51
N VAL A 298 1.31 -5.34 3.75
CA VAL A 298 0.62 -6.21 2.79
C VAL A 298 0.18 -5.40 1.57
N LEU A 299 -0.46 -4.24 1.79
CA LEU A 299 -0.90 -3.37 0.70
C LEU A 299 0.27 -2.80 -0.10
N LEU A 300 1.39 -2.47 0.56
CA LEU A 300 2.58 -1.99 -0.13
C LEU A 300 3.15 -3.04 -1.08
N HIS A 301 3.15 -4.32 -0.71
CA HIS A 301 3.55 -5.39 -1.63
C HIS A 301 2.63 -5.45 -2.86
N VAL A 302 1.31 -5.40 -2.67
CA VAL A 302 0.34 -5.39 -3.78
C VAL A 302 0.54 -4.16 -4.67
N TYR A 303 0.71 -2.98 -4.05
CA TYR A 303 0.94 -1.72 -4.74
C TYR A 303 2.19 -1.77 -5.61
N PHE A 304 3.35 -2.10 -5.04
CA PHE A 304 4.61 -2.11 -5.79
C PHE A 304 4.63 -3.18 -6.88
N ASN A 305 4.10 -4.37 -6.61
CA ASN A 305 3.98 -5.43 -7.63
C ASN A 305 3.09 -5.02 -8.81
N THR A 306 2.12 -4.13 -8.58
CA THR A 306 1.22 -3.66 -9.63
C THR A 306 1.79 -2.44 -10.36
N VAL A 307 2.26 -1.42 -9.63
CA VAL A 307 2.72 -0.15 -10.23
C VAL A 307 3.95 -0.37 -11.10
N THR A 308 4.85 -1.27 -10.71
CA THR A 308 6.08 -1.56 -11.48
C THR A 308 5.83 -2.18 -12.84
N GLN A 309 4.65 -2.80 -13.06
CA GLN A 309 4.27 -3.34 -14.37
C GLN A 309 3.83 -2.24 -15.35
N LYS A 310 3.49 -1.04 -14.85
CA LYS A 310 2.89 0.06 -15.63
C LYS A 310 3.67 1.37 -15.53
N ALA A 311 4.66 1.46 -14.64
CA ALA A 311 5.40 2.67 -14.36
C ALA A 311 6.33 3.04 -15.54
N ASP A 312 6.25 4.29 -15.97
CA ASP A 312 7.25 4.89 -16.84
C ASP A 312 8.49 5.33 -16.04
N GLU A 313 9.52 5.80 -16.75
CA GLU A 313 10.77 6.26 -16.13
C GLU A 313 10.54 7.36 -15.08
N LYS A 314 9.64 8.30 -15.36
CA LYS A 314 9.30 9.39 -14.44
C LYS A 314 8.69 8.85 -13.15
N MET A 315 7.73 7.94 -13.26
CA MET A 315 7.08 7.29 -12.12
C MET A 315 8.09 6.48 -11.30
N MET A 316 8.96 5.70 -11.95
CA MET A 316 10.00 4.91 -11.27
C MET A 316 10.95 5.80 -10.45
N ASN A 317 11.34 6.95 -11.00
CA ASN A 317 12.14 7.96 -10.31
C ASN A 317 11.42 8.52 -9.07
N GLN A 318 10.14 8.88 -9.22
CA GLN A 318 9.32 9.36 -8.10
C GLN A 318 9.14 8.29 -7.02
N LEU A 319 8.90 7.03 -7.39
CA LEU A 319 8.78 5.91 -6.44
C LEU A 319 10.06 5.75 -5.61
N LEU A 320 11.23 5.84 -6.24
CA LEU A 320 12.51 5.77 -5.54
C LEU A 320 12.67 6.92 -4.55
N LEU A 321 12.35 8.16 -4.95
CA LEU A 321 12.38 9.31 -4.05
C LEU A 321 11.49 9.12 -2.82
N VAL A 322 10.26 8.62 -3.03
CA VAL A 322 9.33 8.33 -1.94
C VAL A 322 9.87 7.24 -1.01
N LEU A 323 10.48 6.17 -1.53
CA LEU A 323 11.12 5.13 -0.70
C LEU A 323 12.22 5.72 0.19
N LEU A 324 13.09 6.57 -0.36
CA LEU A 324 14.19 7.19 0.38
C LEU A 324 13.67 8.15 1.46
N GLU A 325 12.75 9.05 1.12
CA GLU A 325 12.19 10.03 2.05
C GLU A 325 11.35 9.36 3.16
N ARG A 326 10.39 8.53 2.75
CA ARG A 326 9.42 7.93 3.68
C ARG A 326 10.05 6.90 4.59
N SER A 327 11.21 6.33 4.26
CA SER A 327 11.95 5.40 5.14
C SER A 327 12.27 5.98 6.53
N SER A 328 12.30 7.31 6.67
CA SER A 328 12.55 8.03 7.93
C SER A 328 11.37 8.84 8.46
N GLN A 329 10.26 8.89 7.73
CA GLN A 329 9.12 9.77 8.05
C GLN A 329 7.83 8.98 8.22
N LEU A 330 7.85 7.86 8.93
CA LEU A 330 6.63 7.10 9.21
C LEU A 330 6.06 7.50 10.57
N TYR A 331 4.76 7.26 10.74
CA TYR A 331 4.10 7.48 12.01
C TYR A 331 4.65 6.52 13.07
N ASN A 332 4.91 7.02 14.29
CA ASN A 332 5.65 6.27 15.30
C ASN A 332 4.78 5.22 16.01
N ILE A 333 4.67 4.04 15.40
CA ILE A 333 3.98 2.88 15.96
C ILE A 333 5.00 1.76 16.14
N LYS A 334 4.88 1.00 17.25
CA LYS A 334 5.72 -0.15 17.54
C LYS A 334 5.78 -1.11 16.33
N THR A 335 6.98 -1.54 15.96
CA THR A 335 7.31 -2.40 14.79
C THR A 335 6.96 -1.87 13.40
N PHE A 336 6.11 -0.84 13.26
CA PHE A 336 5.62 -0.37 11.97
C PHE A 336 6.76 0.11 11.05
N ASN A 337 7.68 0.92 11.57
CA ASN A 337 8.85 1.39 10.82
C ASN A 337 9.68 0.23 10.25
N VAL A 338 9.95 -0.79 11.07
CA VAL A 338 10.76 -1.95 10.69
C VAL A 338 10.08 -2.74 9.57
N GLU A 339 8.78 -3.00 9.69
CA GLU A 339 8.05 -3.75 8.67
C GLU A 339 7.94 -3.00 7.34
N VAL A 340 7.65 -1.69 7.36
CA VAL A 340 7.64 -0.88 6.13
C VAL A 340 9.03 -0.81 5.50
N GLN A 341 10.09 -0.64 6.30
CA GLN A 341 11.46 -0.62 5.81
C GLN A 341 11.85 -1.94 5.14
N LYS A 342 11.41 -3.11 5.64
CA LYS A 342 11.61 -4.41 4.96
C LYS A 342 10.93 -4.46 3.58
N VAL A 343 9.69 -3.96 3.49
CA VAL A 343 8.98 -3.89 2.20
C VAL A 343 9.70 -2.94 1.24
N PHE A 344 10.16 -1.79 1.74
CA PHE A 344 10.94 -0.82 0.97
C PHE A 344 12.27 -1.40 0.50
N SER A 345 12.99 -2.14 1.35
CA SER A 345 14.23 -2.86 0.99
C SER A 345 14.00 -3.81 -0.19
N THR A 346 12.92 -4.59 -0.13
CA THR A 346 12.55 -5.56 -1.17
C THR A 346 12.26 -4.86 -2.51
N HIS A 347 11.44 -3.81 -2.47
CA HIS A 347 11.04 -3.10 -3.70
C HIS A 347 12.11 -2.16 -4.22
N LEU A 348 12.98 -1.61 -3.39
CA LEU A 348 14.17 -0.88 -3.82
C LEU A 348 15.04 -1.76 -4.73
N GLN A 349 15.32 -3.00 -4.30
CA GLN A 349 16.08 -3.93 -5.12
C GLN A 349 15.36 -4.28 -6.42
N ALA A 350 14.05 -4.52 -6.37
CA ALA A 350 13.26 -4.83 -7.55
C ALA A 350 13.24 -3.67 -8.56
N LEU A 351 13.04 -2.43 -8.08
CA LEU A 351 13.04 -1.22 -8.91
C LEU A 351 14.40 -1.00 -9.57
N CYS A 352 15.50 -1.05 -8.80
CA CYS A 352 16.84 -0.86 -9.35
C CYS A 352 17.26 -2.01 -10.30
N LYS A 353 16.74 -3.22 -10.09
CA LYS A 353 16.95 -4.33 -11.02
C LYS A 353 16.20 -4.12 -12.33
N LEU A 354 14.95 -3.66 -12.25
CA LEU A 354 14.09 -3.41 -13.40
C LEU A 354 14.59 -2.22 -14.22
N HIS A 355 15.06 -1.17 -13.56
CA HIS A 355 15.58 0.05 -14.18
C HIS A 355 16.88 0.53 -13.50
N PRO A 356 18.04 -0.09 -13.81
CA PRO A 356 19.34 0.30 -13.26
C PRO A 356 19.73 1.78 -13.39
N PRO A 357 19.35 2.52 -14.47
CA PRO A 357 19.60 3.95 -14.59
C PRO A 357 19.11 4.81 -13.41
N LEU A 358 18.14 4.32 -12.61
CA LEU A 358 17.67 4.98 -11.39
C LEU A 358 18.80 5.40 -10.43
N ILE A 359 19.85 4.58 -10.33
CA ILE A 359 21.00 4.90 -9.45
C ILE A 359 21.74 6.14 -9.93
N VAL A 360 21.78 6.36 -11.24
CA VAL A 360 22.39 7.55 -11.84
C VAL A 360 21.42 8.73 -11.81
N ASP A 361 20.14 8.52 -12.10
CA ASP A 361 19.13 9.59 -12.11
C ASP A 361 18.93 10.21 -10.72
N GLN A 362 18.87 9.37 -9.67
CA GLN A 362 18.67 9.80 -8.28
C GLN A 362 19.96 9.81 -7.46
N SER A 363 21.12 9.99 -8.11
CA SER A 363 22.41 9.82 -7.44
C SER A 363 22.61 10.77 -6.27
N ARG A 364 22.06 11.99 -6.33
CA ARG A 364 22.23 12.99 -5.28
C ARG A 364 21.52 12.54 -4.00
N GLU A 365 20.29 12.10 -4.12
CA GLU A 365 19.41 11.69 -3.04
C GLU A 365 19.89 10.36 -2.43
N ILE A 366 20.33 9.43 -3.27
CA ILE A 366 20.95 8.18 -2.82
C ILE A 366 22.27 8.47 -2.07
N LEU A 367 23.12 9.35 -2.60
CA LEU A 367 24.39 9.72 -1.97
C LEU A 367 24.17 10.44 -0.64
N GLU A 368 23.20 11.35 -0.56
CA GLU A 368 22.84 12.06 0.68
C GLU A 368 22.43 11.07 1.78
N LEU A 369 21.58 10.08 1.44
CA LEU A 369 21.21 9.03 2.38
C LEU A 369 22.42 8.16 2.77
N ALA A 370 23.19 7.72 1.79
CA ALA A 370 24.33 6.83 1.99
C ALA A 370 25.48 7.48 2.78
N SER A 371 25.65 8.79 2.69
CA SER A 371 26.76 9.52 3.35
C SER A 371 26.52 9.79 4.84
N SER A 372 25.28 9.63 5.33
CA SER A 372 24.92 9.96 6.71
C SER A 372 24.83 8.69 7.58
N PRO A 373 25.77 8.46 8.52
CA PRO A 373 25.73 7.31 9.42
C PRO A 373 24.55 7.36 10.39
N ALA A 374 23.94 8.54 10.58
CA ALA A 374 22.72 8.71 11.38
C ALA A 374 21.55 7.86 10.84
N ASN A 375 21.52 7.59 9.53
CA ASN A 375 20.51 6.75 8.91
C ASN A 375 20.62 5.28 9.35
N ILE A 376 21.79 4.83 9.80
CA ILE A 376 21.97 3.44 10.22
C ILE A 376 21.18 3.17 11.51
N TYR A 377 21.21 4.08 12.48
CA TYR A 377 20.56 3.87 13.79
C TYR A 377 19.05 3.66 13.73
N SER A 378 18.38 4.23 12.72
CA SER A 378 16.91 4.20 12.60
C SER A 378 16.39 3.28 11.49
N LYS A 379 17.24 2.93 10.52
CA LYS A 379 16.85 2.19 9.32
C LYS A 379 17.98 1.35 8.73
N GLU A 380 18.73 0.66 9.59
CA GLU A 380 19.91 -0.13 9.21
C GLU A 380 19.66 -1.11 8.04
N ASP A 381 18.57 -1.88 8.09
CA ASP A 381 18.29 -2.87 7.05
C ASP A 381 18.06 -2.16 5.69
N PHE A 382 17.24 -1.12 5.65
CA PHE A 382 17.01 -0.33 4.44
C PHE A 382 18.31 0.32 3.94
N TYR A 383 19.11 0.91 4.83
CA TYR A 383 20.41 1.48 4.50
C TYR A 383 21.33 0.43 3.87
N THR A 384 21.39 -0.77 4.43
CA THR A 384 22.17 -1.89 3.90
C THR A 384 21.77 -2.23 2.46
N HIS A 385 20.47 -2.21 2.16
CA HIS A 385 19.98 -2.44 0.79
C HIS A 385 20.30 -1.27 -0.16
N VAL A 386 20.29 -0.02 0.32
CA VAL A 386 20.75 1.14 -0.45
C VAL A 386 22.23 1.00 -0.83
N VAL A 387 23.09 0.68 0.14
CA VAL A 387 24.52 0.42 -0.11
C VAL A 387 24.69 -0.72 -1.11
N TRP A 388 23.93 -1.80 -0.95
CA TRP A 388 23.97 -2.93 -1.87
C TRP A 388 23.61 -2.54 -3.31
N VAL A 389 22.53 -1.77 -3.54
CA VAL A 389 22.13 -1.37 -4.91
C VAL A 389 23.13 -0.41 -5.55
N ILE A 390 23.80 0.46 -4.77
CA ILE A 390 24.93 1.26 -5.26
C ILE A 390 26.03 0.33 -5.75
N GLY A 391 26.42 -0.64 -4.91
CA GLY A 391 27.41 -1.64 -5.26
C GLY A 391 27.02 -2.43 -6.49
N GLU A 392 25.76 -2.80 -6.67
CA GLU A 392 25.31 -3.61 -7.79
C GLU A 392 25.25 -2.83 -9.11
N TYR A 393 24.57 -1.68 -9.13
CA TYR A 393 24.14 -1.03 -10.37
C TYR A 393 24.90 0.24 -10.73
N LEU A 394 25.71 0.84 -9.83
CA LEU A 394 26.54 2.01 -10.18
C LEU A 394 27.71 1.59 -11.08
N SER A 395 27.47 1.45 -12.38
CA SER A 395 28.44 0.98 -13.38
C SER A 395 28.10 1.49 -14.77
N VAL A 396 29.15 1.73 -15.57
CA VAL A 396 29.03 2.06 -17.01
C VAL A 396 28.32 0.96 -17.81
N SER A 397 28.38 -0.29 -17.33
CA SER A 397 27.67 -1.42 -17.96
C SER A 397 26.15 -1.31 -17.91
N TYR A 398 25.62 -0.55 -16.95
CA TYR A 398 24.18 -0.35 -16.77
C TYR A 398 23.70 1.01 -17.28
N ASP A 399 24.54 2.04 -17.18
CA ASP A 399 24.23 3.38 -17.70
C ASP A 399 25.51 4.08 -18.19
N PRO A 400 25.58 4.50 -19.46
CA PRO A 400 26.75 5.17 -20.02
C PRO A 400 27.04 6.55 -19.40
N ARG A 401 26.07 7.16 -18.70
CA ARG A 401 26.23 8.42 -17.96
C ARG A 401 26.96 8.23 -16.63
N CYS A 402 27.23 6.99 -16.22
CA CYS A 402 28.01 6.71 -15.02
C CYS A 402 29.48 7.10 -15.24
N THR A 403 29.97 8.12 -14.53
CA THR A 403 31.34 8.63 -14.68
C THR A 403 32.25 8.19 -13.53
N VAL A 404 33.56 8.28 -13.75
CA VAL A 404 34.57 7.96 -12.74
C VAL A 404 34.45 8.89 -11.53
N GLU A 405 34.13 10.17 -11.73
CA GLU A 405 33.91 11.14 -10.66
C GLU A 405 32.74 10.72 -9.76
N ARG A 406 31.66 10.23 -10.36
CA ARG A 406 30.48 9.75 -9.61
C ARG A 406 30.80 8.50 -8.79
N ILE A 407 31.47 7.52 -9.39
CA ILE A 407 31.93 6.32 -8.69
C ILE A 407 32.83 6.70 -7.50
N THR A 408 33.74 7.65 -7.72
CA THR A 408 34.67 8.14 -6.69
C THR A 408 33.91 8.83 -5.56
N SER A 409 32.93 9.68 -5.87
CA SER A 409 32.11 10.35 -4.85
C SER A 409 31.35 9.37 -3.96
N PHE A 410 30.71 8.34 -4.54
CA PHE A 410 30.07 7.28 -3.75
C PHE A 410 31.08 6.47 -2.92
N PHE A 411 32.24 6.16 -3.49
CA PHE A 411 33.29 5.44 -2.79
C PHE A 411 33.76 6.24 -1.56
N GLU A 412 34.06 7.52 -1.71
CA GLU A 412 34.57 8.37 -0.63
C GLU A 412 33.57 8.53 0.51
N SER A 413 32.28 8.73 0.18
CA SER A 413 31.22 8.78 1.18
C SER A 413 31.08 7.47 1.95
N LEU A 414 31.04 6.33 1.25
CA LEU A 414 30.91 5.02 1.90
C LEU A 414 32.17 4.61 2.67
N GLU A 415 33.35 5.03 2.21
CA GLU A 415 34.62 4.83 2.91
C GLU A 415 34.63 5.62 4.21
N ALA A 416 34.15 6.86 4.21
CA ALA A 416 34.02 7.67 5.41
C ALA A 416 33.06 7.03 6.43
N VAL A 417 31.92 6.49 5.98
CA VAL A 417 30.98 5.78 6.85
C VAL A 417 31.60 4.50 7.42
N LEU A 418 32.24 3.66 6.59
CA LEU A 418 32.91 2.45 7.08
C LEU A 418 34.04 2.80 8.05
N PHE A 419 34.77 3.88 7.80
CA PHE A 419 35.78 4.39 8.72
C PHE A 419 35.15 4.81 10.05
N GLU A 420 34.05 5.56 10.06
CA GLU A 420 33.36 5.95 11.29
C GLU A 420 32.88 4.75 12.11
N ILE A 421 32.31 3.73 11.44
CA ILE A 421 31.87 2.47 12.07
C ILE A 421 33.05 1.72 12.68
N THR A 422 34.18 1.65 11.97
CA THR A 422 35.34 0.83 12.36
C THR A 422 36.32 1.56 13.29
N GLN A 423 36.26 2.89 13.36
CA GLN A 423 36.99 3.67 14.36
C GLN A 423 36.31 3.50 15.71
N VAL A 424 36.85 2.59 16.52
CA VAL A 424 36.46 2.41 17.91
C VAL A 424 36.80 3.67 18.71
N ARG A 425 35.86 4.62 18.81
CA ARG A 425 35.96 5.70 19.80
C ARG A 425 35.79 5.09 21.19
N GLN A 426 36.55 5.59 22.16
CA GLN A 426 36.44 5.23 23.58
C GLN A 426 35.12 5.77 24.18
N SER A 427 33.99 5.38 23.61
CA SER A 427 32.65 5.65 24.10
C SER A 427 32.25 4.58 25.11
N ALA A 428 31.56 4.98 26.18
CA ALA A 428 31.09 4.07 27.24
C ALA A 428 30.09 3.01 26.75
N SER A 429 29.49 3.20 25.57
CA SER A 429 28.69 2.19 24.87
C SER A 429 28.86 2.39 23.35
N PRO A 430 29.68 1.60 22.63
CA PRO A 430 29.75 1.68 21.18
C PRO A 430 28.42 1.22 20.58
N PRO A 431 27.90 1.89 19.54
CA PRO A 431 26.80 1.33 18.77
C PRO A 431 27.27 0.03 18.09
N SER A 432 26.54 -1.06 18.31
CA SER A 432 26.73 -2.31 17.57
C SER A 432 25.97 -2.20 16.24
N PHE A 433 26.69 -2.42 15.16
CA PHE A 433 26.13 -2.52 13.81
C PHE A 433 26.07 -3.98 13.41
N SER A 434 25.21 -4.38 12.49
CA SER A 434 25.20 -5.77 12.04
C SER A 434 26.46 -6.12 11.23
N PRO A 435 26.99 -7.35 11.36
CA PRO A 435 28.07 -7.85 10.51
C PRO A 435 27.71 -7.74 9.03
N ARG A 436 26.44 -7.99 8.69
CA ARG A 436 25.88 -7.86 7.35
C ARG A 436 26.07 -6.46 6.77
N LEU A 437 25.82 -5.40 7.53
CA LEU A 437 26.05 -4.04 7.06
C LEU A 437 27.53 -3.82 6.71
N ILE A 438 28.42 -4.24 7.61
CA ILE A 438 29.87 -4.08 7.45
C ILE A 438 30.36 -4.85 6.21
N THR A 439 29.95 -6.10 6.03
CA THR A 439 30.33 -6.92 4.89
C THR A 439 29.77 -6.39 3.56
N VAL A 440 28.57 -5.81 3.57
CA VAL A 440 27.97 -5.14 2.40
C VAL A 440 28.71 -3.84 2.05
N LEU A 441 29.09 -3.02 3.03
CA LEU A 441 29.92 -1.83 2.82
C LEU A 441 31.28 -2.20 2.20
N MET A 442 31.98 -3.17 2.79
CA MET A 442 33.26 -3.67 2.29
C MET A 442 33.14 -4.20 0.85
N THR A 443 32.11 -4.99 0.58
CA THR A 443 31.84 -5.55 -0.76
C THR A 443 31.54 -4.44 -1.77
N THR A 444 30.78 -3.43 -1.36
CA THR A 444 30.41 -2.29 -2.21
C THR A 444 31.63 -1.44 -2.55
N LEU A 445 32.48 -1.12 -1.58
CA LEU A 445 33.75 -0.42 -1.82
C LEU A 445 34.66 -1.21 -2.77
N ALA A 446 34.76 -2.52 -2.59
CA ALA A 446 35.52 -3.38 -3.50
C ALA A 446 34.94 -3.36 -4.93
N LYS A 447 33.61 -3.47 -5.08
CA LYS A 447 32.91 -3.34 -6.39
C LYS A 447 33.24 -2.01 -7.06
N LEU A 448 33.10 -0.89 -6.35
CA LEU A 448 33.40 0.44 -6.89
C LEU A 448 34.89 0.57 -7.28
N ALA A 449 35.80 0.05 -6.47
CA ALA A 449 37.23 0.06 -6.78
C ALA A 449 37.60 -0.79 -8.01
N THR A 450 36.89 -1.89 -8.29
CA THR A 450 37.10 -2.63 -9.55
C THR A 450 36.64 -1.86 -10.79
N ARG A 451 35.73 -0.89 -10.62
CA ARG A 451 35.23 -0.02 -11.71
C ARG A 451 36.09 1.24 -11.88
N SER A 452 36.82 1.65 -10.84
CA SER A 452 37.80 2.75 -10.86
C SER A 452 39.07 2.29 -10.14
N GLN A 453 40.02 1.76 -10.91
CA GLN A 453 41.17 1.02 -10.37
C GLN A 453 42.11 1.85 -9.48
N ASP A 454 42.09 3.18 -9.63
CA ASP A 454 42.84 4.11 -8.78
C ASP A 454 42.41 4.03 -7.29
N LEU A 455 41.21 3.50 -7.01
CA LEU A 455 40.69 3.32 -5.66
C LEU A 455 41.14 2.00 -4.99
N ILE A 456 41.71 1.06 -5.74
CA ILE A 456 42.10 -0.28 -5.23
C ILE A 456 43.07 -0.20 -4.03
N PRO A 457 44.12 0.64 -4.05
CA PRO A 457 45.02 0.77 -2.90
C PRO A 457 44.30 1.24 -1.63
N ARG A 458 43.34 2.18 -1.76
CA ARG A 458 42.56 2.73 -0.64
C ARG A 458 41.69 1.66 0.01
N VAL A 459 40.89 0.95 -0.78
CA VAL A 459 40.02 -0.11 -0.24
C VAL A 459 40.85 -1.26 0.34
N SER A 460 41.98 -1.63 -0.27
CA SER A 460 42.86 -2.68 0.26
C SER A 460 43.41 -2.32 1.64
N LEU A 461 43.76 -1.05 1.85
CA LEU A 461 44.19 -0.53 3.15
C LEU A 461 43.04 -0.60 4.17
N CYS A 462 41.84 -0.15 3.82
CA CYS A 462 40.66 -0.25 4.68
C CYS A 462 40.36 -1.71 5.09
N LEU A 463 40.34 -2.63 4.13
CA LEU A 463 40.09 -4.05 4.37
C LEU A 463 41.16 -4.70 5.26
N SER A 464 42.44 -4.34 5.09
CA SER A 464 43.52 -4.90 5.92
C SER A 464 43.41 -4.54 7.40
N LYS A 465 42.75 -3.41 7.72
CA LYS A 465 42.50 -2.97 9.10
C LYS A 465 41.30 -3.67 9.74
N MET A 466 40.48 -4.39 8.97
CA MET A 466 39.29 -5.08 9.49
C MET A 466 39.63 -6.15 10.52
N ARG A 467 40.79 -6.82 10.40
CA ARG A 467 41.25 -7.77 11.42
C ARG A 467 41.52 -7.08 12.76
N THR A 468 42.15 -5.91 12.74
CA THR A 468 42.42 -5.12 13.96
C THR A 468 41.13 -4.64 14.61
N PHE A 469 40.15 -4.23 13.82
CA PHE A 469 38.82 -3.88 14.28
C PHE A 469 38.10 -5.08 14.91
N ALA A 470 37.98 -6.18 14.16
CA ALA A 470 37.26 -7.39 14.54
C ALA A 470 37.83 -8.05 15.81
N CYS A 471 39.16 -8.03 15.97
CA CYS A 471 39.83 -8.58 17.17
C CYS A 471 40.01 -7.56 18.31
N SER A 472 39.42 -6.37 18.23
CA SER A 472 39.52 -5.40 19.32
C SER A 472 38.67 -5.85 20.52
N ALA A 473 39.15 -5.58 21.73
CA ALA A 473 38.47 -6.01 22.97
C ALA A 473 37.00 -5.55 23.04
N ILE A 474 36.72 -4.35 22.52
CA ILE A 474 35.37 -3.77 22.49
C ILE A 474 34.47 -4.52 21.51
N VAL A 475 34.98 -4.85 20.31
CA VAL A 475 34.20 -5.57 19.29
C VAL A 475 33.95 -7.02 19.73
N MET A 476 34.93 -7.68 20.33
CA MET A 476 34.75 -9.04 20.89
C MET A 476 33.70 -9.10 22.02
N THR A 477 33.37 -7.99 22.67
CA THR A 477 32.26 -7.96 23.64
C THR A 477 30.89 -7.76 23.00
N CYS A 478 30.82 -7.25 21.77
CA CYS A 478 29.58 -6.91 21.08
C CYS A 478 29.16 -7.93 20.00
N TYR A 479 30.11 -8.70 19.46
CA TYR A 479 29.90 -9.63 18.37
C TYR A 479 30.18 -11.06 18.81
N SER A 480 29.48 -12.04 18.22
CA SER A 480 29.82 -13.45 18.40
C SER A 480 31.12 -13.81 17.68
N GLU A 481 31.67 -14.99 17.98
CA GLU A 481 32.82 -15.51 17.23
C GLU A 481 32.49 -15.70 15.74
N GLU A 482 31.28 -16.17 15.43
CA GLU A 482 30.79 -16.35 14.05
C GLU A 482 30.73 -15.02 13.29
N ASP A 483 30.18 -13.98 13.92
CA ASP A 483 30.09 -12.63 13.33
C ASP A 483 31.48 -12.05 13.03
N THR A 484 32.40 -12.25 13.96
CA THR A 484 33.79 -11.78 13.83
C THR A 484 34.50 -12.53 12.71
N GLU A 485 34.28 -13.84 12.61
CA GLU A 485 34.80 -14.68 11.53
C GLU A 485 34.23 -14.28 10.17
N GLU A 486 32.93 -13.96 10.07
CA GLU A 486 32.30 -13.49 8.84
C GLU A 486 32.99 -12.23 8.30
N ILE A 487 33.17 -11.22 9.16
CA ILE A 487 33.82 -9.95 8.79
C ILE A 487 35.27 -10.19 8.34
N ILE A 488 36.04 -10.96 9.10
CA ILE A 488 37.44 -11.24 8.80
C ILE A 488 37.58 -12.05 7.51
N THR A 489 36.77 -13.10 7.35
CA THR A 489 36.78 -13.95 6.15
C THR A 489 36.46 -13.12 4.92
N ARG A 490 35.40 -12.30 5.00
CA ARG A 490 35.02 -11.43 3.89
C ARG A 490 36.11 -10.42 3.53
N ALA A 491 36.79 -9.83 4.51
CA ALA A 491 37.91 -8.93 4.27
C ALA A 491 39.04 -9.62 3.51
N HIS A 492 39.42 -10.83 3.93
CA HIS A 492 40.48 -11.61 3.29
C HIS A 492 40.12 -12.03 1.86
N GLU A 493 38.88 -12.46 1.62
CA GLU A 493 38.38 -12.78 0.28
C GLU A 493 38.52 -11.58 -0.66
N LEU A 494 38.04 -10.41 -0.23
CA LEU A 494 38.07 -9.19 -1.04
C LEU A 494 39.51 -8.71 -1.30
N ILE A 495 40.38 -8.72 -0.29
CA ILE A 495 41.81 -8.37 -0.47
C ILE A 495 42.46 -9.30 -1.50
N ASN A 496 42.23 -10.61 -1.40
CA ASN A 496 42.83 -11.56 -2.31
C ASN A 496 42.30 -11.41 -3.74
N LEU A 497 41.02 -11.09 -3.88
CA LEU A 497 40.41 -10.84 -5.19
C LEU A 497 40.97 -9.56 -5.83
N LEU A 498 41.10 -8.48 -5.06
CA LEU A 498 41.61 -7.18 -5.54
C LEU A 498 43.08 -7.20 -5.99
N LYS A 499 43.87 -8.22 -5.60
CA LYS A 499 45.22 -8.46 -6.16
C LYS A 499 45.18 -8.80 -7.65
N LEU A 500 44.03 -9.23 -8.17
CA LEU A 500 43.80 -9.56 -9.57
C LEU A 500 42.65 -8.69 -10.13
N PRO A 501 42.87 -7.39 -10.40
CA PRO A 501 41.80 -6.43 -10.71
C PRO A 501 40.87 -6.86 -11.85
N ASN A 502 41.42 -7.44 -12.92
CA ASN A 502 40.63 -7.92 -14.06
C ASN A 502 39.72 -9.10 -13.69
N VAL A 503 40.18 -10.00 -12.83
CA VAL A 503 39.38 -11.13 -12.32
C VAL A 503 38.34 -10.60 -11.33
N ALA A 504 38.74 -9.67 -10.47
CA ALA A 504 37.86 -9.04 -9.49
C ALA A 504 36.67 -8.35 -10.16
N GLN A 505 36.90 -7.62 -11.25
CA GLN A 505 35.84 -6.98 -12.02
C GLN A 505 34.83 -8.01 -12.54
N PHE A 506 35.29 -9.16 -13.06
CA PHE A 506 34.39 -10.21 -13.55
C PHE A 506 33.59 -10.89 -12.44
N VAL A 507 34.24 -11.16 -11.29
CA VAL A 507 33.61 -11.83 -10.14
C VAL A 507 32.64 -10.91 -9.39
N LEU A 508 32.99 -9.64 -9.22
CA LEU A 508 32.22 -8.67 -8.44
C LEU A 508 31.20 -7.88 -9.29
N ALA A 509 31.38 -7.82 -10.60
CA ALA A 509 30.47 -7.14 -11.52
C ALA A 509 30.19 -8.02 -12.76
N PRO A 510 29.49 -9.15 -12.60
CA PRO A 510 29.10 -9.99 -13.73
C PRO A 510 28.25 -9.19 -14.73
N SER A 511 28.53 -9.32 -16.03
CA SER A 511 27.86 -8.57 -17.08
C SER A 511 26.37 -8.90 -17.17
N ALA A 512 25.52 -7.89 -17.40
CA ALA A 512 24.06 -8.01 -17.48
C ALA A 512 23.52 -8.90 -18.64
N GLY A 513 24.36 -9.29 -19.61
CA GLY A 513 23.96 -9.95 -20.86
C GLY A 513 24.21 -11.47 -20.94
N GLY A 514 23.99 -12.22 -19.87
CA GLY A 514 24.14 -13.69 -19.85
C GLY A 514 22.81 -14.42 -19.74
N ASP A 515 22.12 -14.61 -20.85
CA ASP A 515 20.92 -15.45 -20.96
C ASP A 515 21.31 -16.93 -20.81
N GLY A 516 20.81 -17.61 -19.78
CA GLY A 516 20.92 -19.07 -19.61
C GLY A 516 21.85 -19.57 -18.50
N PRO A 517 21.38 -20.44 -17.58
CA PRO A 517 22.15 -20.92 -16.44
C PRO A 517 23.11 -22.02 -16.90
N ARG A 518 24.41 -21.75 -16.86
CA ARG A 518 25.41 -22.82 -16.80
C ARG A 518 26.27 -22.63 -15.57
N TRP A 519 25.78 -23.32 -14.53
CA TRP A 519 26.43 -23.65 -13.27
C TRP A 519 26.27 -22.62 -12.15
N HIS A 520 25.64 -23.09 -11.07
CA HIS A 520 25.45 -22.50 -9.74
C HIS A 520 24.21 -21.62 -9.55
N ARG A 521 23.08 -22.28 -9.27
CA ARG A 521 22.08 -21.76 -8.33
C ARG A 521 22.74 -21.63 -6.94
N ASP A 522 22.37 -20.58 -6.23
CA ASP A 522 22.80 -20.13 -4.90
C ASP A 522 24.17 -19.41 -4.81
N THR A 523 24.07 -18.08 -4.87
CA THR A 523 25.16 -17.08 -4.80
C THR A 523 25.77 -16.92 -3.41
N ASN A 524 25.18 -17.52 -2.36
CA ASN A 524 25.68 -17.42 -0.98
C ASN A 524 26.41 -18.69 -0.48
N ALA A 525 26.45 -19.77 -1.26
CA ALA A 525 27.00 -21.06 -0.81
C ALA A 525 28.13 -21.63 -1.68
N SER A 526 28.35 -21.08 -2.88
CA SER A 526 29.16 -21.75 -3.91
C SER A 526 30.63 -21.30 -3.99
N LEU A 527 31.00 -20.12 -3.47
CA LEU A 527 32.39 -19.65 -3.49
C LEU A 527 33.34 -20.54 -2.64
N PRO A 528 32.97 -20.95 -1.41
CA PRO A 528 33.86 -21.80 -0.60
C PRO A 528 34.05 -23.20 -1.20
N GLN A 529 33.04 -23.72 -1.90
CA GLN A 529 33.11 -25.04 -2.55
C GLN A 529 33.93 -25.00 -3.85
N GLY A 530 33.79 -23.94 -4.65
CA GLY A 530 34.62 -23.70 -5.83
C GLY A 530 36.10 -23.51 -5.47
N MET A 531 36.38 -22.76 -4.40
CA MET A 531 37.75 -22.58 -3.90
C MET A 531 38.37 -23.88 -3.35
N ARG A 532 37.59 -24.75 -2.69
CA ARG A 532 38.07 -26.08 -2.28
C ARG A 532 38.37 -27.00 -3.47
N ALA A 533 37.56 -26.95 -4.53
CA ALA A 533 37.80 -27.76 -5.73
C ALA A 533 39.09 -27.34 -6.45
N VAL A 534 39.35 -26.04 -6.57
CA VAL A 534 40.59 -25.51 -7.18
C VAL A 534 41.81 -25.80 -6.30
N SER A 535 41.68 -25.68 -4.97
CA SER A 535 42.76 -26.01 -4.02
C SER A 535 43.11 -27.52 -4.06
N GLY A 536 42.11 -28.40 -4.17
CA GLY A 536 42.32 -29.84 -4.31
C GLY A 536 42.97 -30.27 -5.63
N LEU A 537 42.73 -29.53 -6.72
CA LEU A 537 43.37 -29.77 -8.02
C LEU A 537 44.83 -29.28 -8.03
N LEU A 538 45.12 -28.15 -7.38
CA LEU A 538 46.48 -27.62 -7.24
C LEU A 538 47.37 -28.53 -6.37
N HIS A 539 46.81 -29.16 -5.33
CA HIS A 539 47.54 -30.14 -4.50
C HIS A 539 47.81 -31.49 -5.19
N ARG A 540 47.01 -31.87 -6.20
CA ARG A 540 47.26 -33.11 -6.98
C ARG A 540 48.37 -32.96 -8.03
N HIS A 541 48.74 -31.74 -8.41
CA HIS A 541 49.81 -31.51 -9.37
C HIS A 541 51.21 -31.34 -8.76
N SER A 542 51.34 -31.30 -7.43
CA SER A 542 52.63 -31.24 -6.73
C SER A 542 53.24 -32.61 -6.37
N SER A 543 52.59 -33.72 -6.72
CA SER A 543 53.06 -35.08 -6.42
C SER A 543 53.27 -35.92 -7.68
N PHE A 544 54.14 -35.46 -8.58
CA PHE A 544 54.79 -36.32 -9.58
C PHE A 544 56.21 -35.82 -9.80
N LEU A 545 57.16 -36.36 -9.03
CA LEU A 545 58.58 -36.40 -9.39
C LEU A 545 58.91 -37.83 -9.80
N PRO A 546 59.61 -38.06 -10.93
CA PRO A 546 60.05 -39.39 -11.31
C PRO A 546 61.38 -39.75 -10.61
N THR A 547 61.41 -41.01 -10.15
CA THR A 547 62.49 -41.81 -9.52
C THR A 547 63.01 -41.37 -8.16
#